data_AF-A0A813LC65-F1
#
_entry.id   AF-A0A813LC65-F1
#
_cell.length_a   1.000
_cell.length_b   1.000
_cell.length_c   1.000
_cell.angle_alpha   90.00
_cell.angle_beta   90.00
_cell.angle_gamma   90.00
#
_symmetry.space_group_name_H-M   'P 1'
#
loop_
_entity.id
_entity.type
_entity.pdbx_description
1 polymer ?
#
loop_
_entity_poly.entity_id
_entity_poly.type
_entity_poly.pdbx_seq_one_letter_code
_entity_poly.pdbx_strand_id
1 'polypeptide(L)'
;MGQGLPKAVKPVVVERHAGQLFRAGLAEMNGWRPSMEDAHVIAMRDNWGFFGVFDGHGGGQCSAYVARRLTEELSVGPIPADDATVKSQMLRLDKDFLDSNAPSGSTGTFVIVETPPADAPEQKHRLRVGNIGDSRVLLGRADGTIVEGPGTDGGLTTDHKPDHPSEAERIA
;
A
#
# COMPACT_ATOMS: atom_id res chain seq x y z
N MET A 1 -8.50 13.12 -18.19
CA MET A 1 -9.39 12.71 -17.08
C MET A 1 -10.83 12.80 -17.56
N GLY A 2 -11.59 11.70 -17.49
CA GLY A 2 -12.99 11.67 -17.90
C GLY A 2 -13.86 12.62 -17.07
N GLN A 3 -14.99 13.07 -17.63
CA GLN A 3 -15.96 13.86 -16.87
C GLN A 3 -16.39 13.06 -15.63
N GLY A 4 -16.27 13.68 -14.46
CA GLY A 4 -16.76 13.10 -13.21
C GLY A 4 -18.27 12.88 -13.24
N LEU A 5 -18.76 12.07 -12.31
CA LEU A 5 -20.20 11.84 -12.17
C LEU A 5 -20.93 13.15 -11.83
N PRO A 6 -22.21 13.31 -12.23
CA PRO A 6 -23.00 14.49 -11.87
C PRO A 6 -23.31 14.57 -10.36
N LYS A 7 -23.14 13.46 -9.63
CA LYS A 7 -23.25 13.36 -8.16
C LYS A 7 -22.25 12.33 -7.66
N ALA A 8 -21.70 12.55 -6.46
CA ALA A 8 -20.83 11.59 -5.81
C ALA A 8 -21.57 10.29 -5.43
N VAL A 9 -20.92 9.16 -5.64
CA VAL A 9 -21.22 7.87 -5.02
C VAL A 9 -20.75 7.95 -3.56
N LYS A 10 -21.70 8.11 -2.65
CA LYS A 10 -21.48 8.27 -1.20
C LYS A 10 -21.45 6.97 -0.36
N PRO A 11 -21.96 5.81 -0.82
CA PRO A 11 -21.76 4.56 -0.08
C PRO A 11 -20.28 4.33 0.19
N VAL A 12 -19.98 4.00 1.45
CA VAL A 12 -18.64 3.66 1.91
C VAL A 12 -18.62 2.17 2.18
N VAL A 13 -17.67 1.46 1.58
CA VAL A 13 -17.38 0.08 1.97
C VAL A 13 -16.44 0.14 3.16
N VAL A 14 -16.80 -0.57 4.23
CA VAL A 14 -16.01 -0.61 5.46
C VAL A 14 -15.69 -2.05 5.78
N GLU A 15 -14.41 -2.34 5.92
CA GLU A 15 -13.92 -3.62 6.42
C GLU A 15 -13.30 -3.45 7.80
N ARG A 16 -13.50 -4.44 8.66
CA ARG A 16 -12.90 -4.49 9.99
C ARG A 16 -12.33 -5.87 10.20
N HIS A 17 -11.04 -5.91 10.51
CA HIS A 17 -10.29 -7.13 10.70
C HIS A 17 -9.69 -7.14 12.11
N ALA A 18 -9.81 -8.27 12.78
CA ALA A 18 -9.27 -8.50 14.11
C ALA A 18 -8.43 -9.77 14.12
N GLY A 19 -7.13 -9.62 14.35
CA GLY A 19 -6.21 -10.72 14.63
C GLY A 19 -5.77 -10.72 16.09
N GLN A 20 -4.86 -11.63 16.43
CA GLN A 20 -4.27 -11.71 17.76
C GLN A 20 -3.43 -10.46 18.09
N LEU A 21 -2.67 -9.97 17.11
CA LEU A 21 -1.76 -8.83 17.28
C LEU A 21 -2.28 -7.52 16.72
N PHE A 22 -3.05 -7.58 15.63
CA PHE A 22 -3.45 -6.40 14.88
C PHE A 22 -4.96 -6.22 14.90
N ARG A 23 -5.40 -4.97 14.97
CA ARG A 23 -6.74 -4.57 14.55
C ARG A 23 -6.59 -3.61 13.38
N ALA A 24 -7.24 -3.93 12.27
CA ALA A 24 -7.18 -3.13 11.06
C ALA A 24 -8.60 -2.74 10.64
N GLY A 25 -8.72 -1.51 10.13
CA GLY A 25 -9.93 -1.00 9.53
C GLY A 25 -9.60 -0.40 8.18
N LEU A 26 -10.49 -0.60 7.21
CA LEU A 26 -10.44 0.03 5.90
C LEU A 26 -11.78 0.72 5.67
N ALA A 27 -11.72 1.88 5.05
CA ALA A 27 -12.89 2.53 4.45
C ALA A 27 -12.52 3.01 3.05
N GLU A 28 -13.36 2.69 2.07
CA GLU A 28 -13.18 3.13 0.69
C GLU A 28 -14.49 3.71 0.14
N MET A 29 -14.37 4.67 -0.76
CA MET A 29 -15.51 5.37 -1.35
C MET A 29 -15.15 5.84 -2.76
N ASN A 30 -15.95 5.43 -3.74
CA ASN A 30 -15.77 5.78 -5.14
C ASN A 30 -15.88 7.30 -5.42
N GLY A 31 -16.70 8.01 -4.66
CA GLY A 31 -16.80 9.47 -4.74
C GLY A 31 -17.29 9.95 -6.11
N TRP A 32 -16.58 10.90 -6.71
CA TRP A 32 -16.97 11.56 -7.98
C TRP A 32 -16.47 10.82 -9.23
N ARG A 33 -15.68 9.76 -9.08
CA ARG A 33 -15.14 9.00 -10.20
C ARG A 33 -16.21 8.06 -10.77
N PRO A 34 -16.19 7.78 -12.08
CA PRO A 34 -17.14 6.85 -12.69
C PRO A 34 -16.90 5.38 -12.30
N SER A 35 -15.67 5.05 -11.88
CA SER A 35 -15.21 3.71 -11.52
C SER A 35 -14.32 3.79 -10.28
N MET A 36 -14.36 2.71 -9.48
CA MET A 36 -13.46 2.51 -8.35
C MET A 36 -12.21 1.84 -8.90
N GLU A 37 -11.09 2.56 -8.90
CA GLU A 37 -9.81 2.07 -9.41
C GLU A 37 -8.85 1.68 -8.28
N ASP A 38 -9.13 2.06 -7.03
CA ASP A 38 -8.29 1.67 -5.90
C ASP A 38 -8.52 0.20 -5.49
N ALA A 39 -7.49 -0.39 -4.88
CA ALA A 39 -7.55 -1.68 -4.23
C ALA A 39 -6.70 -1.65 -2.95
N HIS A 40 -6.88 -2.64 -2.07
CA HIS A 40 -6.13 -2.76 -0.82
C HIS A 40 -5.75 -4.21 -0.52
N VAL A 41 -4.79 -4.37 0.39
CA VAL A 41 -4.43 -5.66 0.98
C VAL A 41 -4.37 -5.51 2.50
N ILE A 42 -5.06 -6.40 3.20
CA ILE A 42 -4.92 -6.60 4.64
C ILE A 42 -4.60 -8.08 4.86
N ALA A 43 -3.36 -8.38 5.23
CA ALA A 43 -2.94 -9.71 5.63
C ALA A 43 -2.40 -9.65 7.06
N MET A 44 -2.98 -10.44 7.96
CA MET A 44 -2.57 -10.50 9.36
C MET A 44 -2.26 -11.95 9.74
N ARG A 45 -1.16 -12.14 10.48
CA ARG A 45 -0.72 -13.40 11.07
C ARG A 45 -0.31 -13.18 12.52
N ASP A 46 0.03 -14.26 13.19
CA ASP A 46 0.32 -14.28 14.63
C ASP A 46 1.63 -13.57 15.01
N ASN A 47 2.48 -13.21 14.04
CA ASN A 47 3.76 -12.54 14.27
C ASN A 47 4.09 -11.44 13.25
N TRP A 48 3.21 -11.18 12.29
CA TRP A 48 3.39 -10.11 11.30
C TRP A 48 2.07 -9.66 10.65
N GLY A 49 2.08 -8.47 10.06
CA GLY A 49 0.99 -7.92 9.25
C GLY A 49 1.52 -7.23 7.99
N PHE A 50 0.75 -7.28 6.91
CA PHE A 50 0.95 -6.53 5.68
C PHE A 50 -0.31 -5.70 5.42
N PHE A 51 -0.14 -4.40 5.20
CA PHE A 51 -1.22 -3.45 4.94
C PHE A 51 -0.83 -2.59 3.74
N GLY A 52 -1.58 -2.65 2.64
CA GLY A 52 -1.27 -1.95 1.41
C GLY A 52 -2.48 -1.26 0.79
N VAL A 53 -2.22 -0.13 0.13
CA VAL A 53 -3.18 0.64 -0.67
C VAL A 53 -2.57 0.84 -2.06
N PHE A 54 -3.41 0.68 -3.07
CA PHE A 54 -3.04 0.70 -4.49
C PHE A 54 -4.04 1.59 -5.23
N ASP A 55 -3.64 2.81 -5.58
CA ASP A 55 -4.46 3.78 -6.31
C ASP A 55 -4.28 3.54 -7.81
N GLY A 56 -5.30 2.94 -8.44
CA GLY A 56 -5.29 2.60 -9.86
C GLY A 56 -5.54 3.83 -10.75
N HIS A 57 -4.90 3.86 -11.91
CA HIS A 57 -5.11 4.93 -12.89
C HIS A 57 -5.16 4.42 -14.32
N GLY A 58 -6.14 4.93 -15.08
CA GLY A 58 -6.43 4.43 -16.43
C GLY A 58 -7.22 3.11 -16.42
N GLY A 59 -7.83 2.79 -15.27
CA GLY A 59 -8.55 1.55 -14.99
C GLY A 59 -8.01 0.84 -13.74
N GLY A 60 -8.86 0.05 -13.09
CA GLY A 60 -8.53 -0.70 -11.86
C GLY A 60 -7.85 -2.05 -12.09
N GLN A 61 -7.43 -2.40 -13.30
CA GLN A 61 -6.87 -3.73 -13.60
C GLN A 61 -5.52 -3.94 -12.89
N CYS A 62 -4.65 -2.92 -12.88
CA CYS A 62 -3.33 -3.01 -12.26
C CYS A 62 -3.42 -3.12 -10.73
N SER A 63 -4.14 -2.20 -10.08
CA SER A 63 -4.36 -2.20 -8.63
C SER A 63 -4.99 -3.51 -8.15
N ALA A 64 -6.05 -3.99 -8.83
CA ALA A 64 -6.69 -5.26 -8.52
C ALA A 64 -5.76 -6.47 -8.74
N TYR A 65 -4.94 -6.45 -9.80
CA TYR A 65 -3.95 -7.49 -10.05
C TYR A 65 -2.93 -7.57 -8.90
N VAL A 66 -2.32 -6.43 -8.54
CA VAL A 66 -1.31 -6.35 -7.48
C VAL A 66 -1.89 -6.80 -6.15
N ALA A 67 -3.07 -6.27 -5.78
CA ALA A 67 -3.74 -6.63 -4.52
C ALA A 67 -4.05 -8.13 -4.44
N ARG A 68 -4.60 -8.71 -5.51
CA ARG A 68 -4.91 -10.15 -5.59
C ARG A 68 -3.65 -11.00 -5.46
N ARG A 69 -2.60 -10.69 -6.24
CA ARG A 69 -1.35 -11.47 -6.26
C ARG A 69 -0.61 -11.41 -4.93
N LEU A 70 -0.53 -10.24 -4.31
CA LEU A 70 0.04 -10.09 -2.97
C LEU A 70 -0.77 -10.87 -1.93
N THR A 71 -2.10 -10.80 -1.99
CA THR A 71 -2.96 -11.59 -1.07
C THR A 71 -2.72 -13.09 -1.22
N GLU A 72 -2.69 -13.60 -2.46
CA GLU A 72 -2.41 -15.01 -2.75
C GLU A 72 -1.02 -15.44 -2.24
N GLU A 73 0.02 -14.67 -2.52
CA GLU A 73 1.40 -15.00 -2.12
C GLU A 73 1.60 -14.91 -0.59
N LEU A 74 1.05 -13.88 0.06
CA LEU A 74 1.08 -13.72 1.52
C LEU A 74 0.19 -14.74 2.24
N SER A 75 -0.75 -15.38 1.55
CA SER A 75 -1.63 -16.38 2.15
C SER A 75 -0.90 -17.69 2.46
N VAL A 76 0.07 -18.06 1.62
CA VAL A 76 0.79 -19.35 1.67
C VAL A 76 2.30 -19.20 1.94
N GLY A 77 2.88 -18.04 1.64
CA GLY A 77 4.30 -17.78 1.75
C GLY A 77 4.68 -17.00 3.02
N PRO A 78 5.98 -16.97 3.36
CA PRO A 78 6.49 -16.04 4.36
C PRO A 78 6.39 -14.60 3.85
N ILE A 79 6.40 -13.63 4.77
CA ILE A 79 6.63 -12.23 4.39
C ILE A 79 8.02 -12.06 3.76
N PRO A 80 8.19 -11.04 2.90
CA PRO A 80 9.51 -10.63 2.43
C PRO A 80 10.47 -10.39 3.60
N ALA A 81 11.62 -11.06 3.60
CA ALA A 81 12.58 -11.03 4.70
C ALA A 81 13.31 -9.68 4.81
N ASP A 82 13.60 -9.06 3.67
CA ASP A 82 14.38 -7.83 3.56
C ASP A 82 13.89 -6.91 2.43
N ASP A 83 14.46 -5.72 2.35
CA ASP A 83 14.12 -4.70 1.35
C ASP A 83 14.42 -5.17 -0.08
N ALA A 84 15.46 -6.01 -0.25
CA ALA A 84 15.81 -6.58 -1.55
C ALA A 84 14.74 -7.56 -2.05
N THR A 85 14.19 -8.38 -1.15
CA THR A 85 13.08 -9.31 -1.43
C THR A 85 11.79 -8.55 -1.73
N VAL A 86 11.51 -7.47 -1.00
CA VAL A 86 10.37 -6.59 -1.33
C VAL A 86 10.54 -6.01 -2.73
N LYS A 87 11.71 -5.45 -3.03
CA LYS A 87 11.99 -4.84 -4.33
C LYS A 87 11.86 -5.85 -5.47
N SER A 88 12.43 -7.05 -5.32
CA SER A 88 12.36 -8.09 -6.35
C SER A 88 10.93 -8.60 -6.55
N GLN A 89 10.14 -8.73 -5.48
CA GLN A 89 8.73 -9.10 -5.58
C GLN A 89 7.94 -8.04 -6.35
N MET A 90 8.07 -6.75 -6.01
CA MET A 90 7.34 -5.67 -6.68
C MET A 90 7.75 -5.54 -8.16
N LEU A 91 9.04 -5.65 -8.49
CA LEU A 91 9.51 -5.64 -9.88
C LEU A 91 9.00 -6.85 -10.68
N ARG A 92 8.87 -8.02 -10.05
CA ARG A 92 8.27 -9.20 -10.71
C ARG A 92 6.80 -8.97 -10.99
N LEU A 93 6.03 -8.47 -10.02
CA LEU A 93 4.62 -8.17 -10.20
C LEU A 93 4.40 -7.13 -11.31
N ASP A 94 5.23 -6.09 -11.35
CA ASP A 94 5.23 -5.08 -12.41
C ASP A 94 5.48 -5.71 -13.79
N LYS A 95 6.53 -6.54 -13.92
CA LYS A 95 6.83 -7.25 -15.16
C LYS A 95 5.71 -8.19 -15.60
N ASP A 96 5.17 -8.97 -14.68
CA ASP A 96 4.07 -9.90 -14.95
C ASP A 96 2.81 -9.14 -15.43
N PHE A 97 2.52 -7.99 -14.83
CA PHE A 97 1.40 -7.14 -15.26
C PHE A 97 1.67 -6.49 -16.61
N LEU A 98 2.88 -5.99 -16.86
CA LEU A 98 3.28 -5.43 -18.15
C LEU A 98 3.08 -6.43 -19.29
N ASP A 99 3.38 -7.71 -19.06
CA ASP A 99 3.20 -8.78 -20.04
C ASP A 99 1.72 -9.07 -20.38
N SER A 100 0.79 -8.65 -19.52
CA SER A 100 -0.66 -8.73 -19.81
C SER A 100 -1.14 -7.72 -20.86
N ASN A 101 -0.35 -6.69 -21.17
CA ASN A 101 -0.70 -5.57 -22.05
C ASN A 101 -1.96 -4.78 -21.64
N ALA A 102 -2.39 -4.89 -20.39
CA ALA A 102 -3.51 -4.08 -19.87
C ALA A 102 -3.10 -2.60 -19.74
N PRO A 103 -3.90 -1.64 -20.26
CA PRO A 103 -3.50 -0.23 -20.37
C PRO A 103 -3.81 0.60 -19.11
N SER A 104 -3.43 0.10 -17.94
CA SER A 104 -3.64 0.77 -16.65
C SER A 104 -2.36 0.73 -15.80
N GLY A 105 -2.25 1.60 -14.81
CA GLY A 105 -1.19 1.54 -13.80
C GLY A 105 -1.77 1.67 -12.40
N SER A 106 -0.89 1.65 -11.41
CA SER A 106 -1.27 1.81 -10.01
C SER A 106 -0.12 2.38 -9.21
N THR A 107 -0.43 3.14 -8.16
CA THR A 107 0.50 3.30 -7.03
C THR A 107 0.66 1.98 -6.28
N GLY A 108 1.65 1.91 -5.38
CA GLY A 108 1.84 0.80 -4.47
C GLY A 108 2.48 1.27 -3.18
N THR A 109 1.66 1.51 -2.17
CA THR A 109 2.10 2.01 -0.86
C THR A 109 1.68 1.04 0.22
N PHE A 110 2.62 0.55 1.02
CA PHE A 110 2.35 -0.50 1.99
C PHE A 110 3.29 -0.48 3.20
N VAL A 111 2.84 -1.13 4.27
CA VAL A 111 3.60 -1.35 5.50
C VAL A 111 3.61 -2.84 5.83
N ILE A 112 4.80 -3.37 6.10
CA ILE A 112 5.02 -4.68 6.71
C ILE A 112 5.38 -4.43 8.17
N VAL A 113 4.61 -5.02 9.08
CA VAL A 113 4.82 -4.94 10.52
C VAL A 113 5.24 -6.31 11.02
N GLU A 114 6.44 -6.41 11.58
CA GLU A 114 6.92 -7.62 12.22
C GLU A 114 6.97 -7.42 13.72
N THR A 115 6.44 -8.38 14.47
CA THR A 115 6.46 -8.33 15.91
C THR A 115 7.59 -9.19 16.45
N PRO A 116 8.32 -8.72 17.46
CA PRO A 116 9.39 -9.50 18.06
C PRO A 116 8.80 -10.75 18.73
N PRO A 117 9.59 -11.82 18.86
CA PRO A 117 9.23 -12.98 19.69
C PRO A 117 8.87 -12.56 21.13
N ALA A 118 8.01 -13.34 21.78
CA ALA A 118 7.57 -13.06 23.15
C ALA A 118 8.71 -13.06 24.17
N ASP A 119 9.78 -13.79 23.90
CA ASP A 119 11.01 -13.89 24.70
C ASP A 119 12.10 -12.89 24.29
N ALA A 120 11.85 -12.03 23.29
CA ALA A 120 12.80 -11.04 22.86
C ALA A 120 13.09 -10.03 23.99
N PRO A 121 14.36 -9.65 24.21
CA PRO A 121 14.74 -8.71 25.27
C PRO A 121 14.13 -7.32 25.06
N GLU A 122 13.83 -6.96 23.81
CA GLU A 122 13.11 -5.75 23.44
C GLU A 122 11.84 -6.09 22.67
N GLN A 123 10.71 -5.56 23.13
CA GLN A 123 9.40 -5.72 22.49
C GLN A 123 9.15 -4.60 21.45
N LYS A 124 10.12 -4.36 20.56
CA LYS A 124 10.02 -3.37 19.47
C LYS A 124 9.52 -4.01 18.19
N HIS A 125 8.45 -3.46 17.63
CA HIS A 125 7.99 -3.82 16.28
C HIS A 125 8.93 -3.26 15.21
N ARG A 126 9.18 -4.05 14.17
CA ARG A 126 9.88 -3.59 12.97
C ARG A 126 8.85 -3.20 11.92
N LEU A 127 8.95 -1.96 11.44
CA LEU A 127 8.15 -1.46 10.33
C LEU A 127 9.04 -1.38 9.09
N ARG A 128 8.64 -2.06 8.02
CA ARG A 128 9.19 -1.86 6.68
C ARG A 128 8.13 -1.21 5.82
N VAL A 129 8.44 -0.04 5.27
CA VAL A 129 7.50 0.77 4.51
C VAL A 129 7.96 0.84 3.06
N GLY A 130 7.08 0.48 2.13
CA GLY A 130 7.33 0.58 0.69
C GLY A 130 6.43 1.64 0.06
N ASN A 131 6.98 2.39 -0.89
CA ASN A 131 6.23 3.40 -1.64
C ASN A 131 6.59 3.41 -3.12
N ILE A 132 5.57 3.38 -3.97
CA ILE A 132 5.66 3.52 -5.42
C ILE A 132 4.53 4.46 -5.84
N GLY A 133 4.84 5.72 -6.17
CA GLY A 133 3.84 6.72 -6.55
C GLY A 133 3.58 7.72 -5.43
N ASP A 134 2.37 8.27 -5.41
CA ASP A 134 2.00 9.43 -4.59
C ASP A 134 0.89 9.16 -3.56
N SER A 135 0.61 7.89 -3.30
CA SER A 135 -0.01 7.47 -2.04
C SER A 135 1.01 7.56 -0.90
N ARG A 136 0.54 7.58 0.37
CA ARG A 136 1.39 7.95 1.52
C ARG A 136 1.11 7.15 2.79
N VAL A 137 2.15 6.90 3.58
CA VAL A 137 2.06 6.33 4.94
C VAL A 137 2.37 7.38 5.99
N LEU A 138 1.48 7.49 6.98
CA LEU A 138 1.68 8.25 8.22
C LEU A 138 1.68 7.28 9.40
N LEU A 139 2.43 7.58 10.47
CA LEU A 139 2.42 6.79 11.69
C LEU A 139 1.93 7.65 12.86
N GLY A 140 0.81 7.28 13.45
CA GLY A 140 0.27 7.90 14.65
C GLY A 140 0.64 7.14 15.92
N ARG A 141 0.72 7.85 17.04
CA ARG A 141 0.80 7.29 18.38
C ARG A 141 -0.57 7.29 19.05
N ALA A 142 -0.74 6.46 20.08
CA ALA A 142 -1.99 6.35 20.83
C ALA A 142 -2.41 7.66 21.54
N ASP A 143 -1.46 8.57 21.77
CA ASP A 143 -1.71 9.91 22.33
C ASP A 143 -2.22 10.94 21.29
N GLY A 144 -2.40 10.52 20.03
CA GLY A 144 -2.87 11.37 18.95
C GLY A 144 -1.76 12.15 18.23
N THR A 145 -0.50 12.01 18.64
CA THR A 145 0.64 12.62 17.92
C THR A 145 1.02 11.84 16.67
N ILE A 146 1.53 12.52 15.65
CA ILE A 146 2.13 11.89 14.47
C ILE A 146 3.64 11.76 14.68
N VAL A 147 4.21 10.64 14.20
CA VAL A 147 5.65 10.45 14.10
C VAL A 147 6.11 11.11 12.81
N GLU A 148 6.85 12.20 12.93
CA GLU A 148 7.48 12.88 11.80
C GLU A 148 8.52 11.96 11.15
N GLY A 149 8.24 11.57 9.90
CA GLY A 149 9.16 10.83 9.05
C GLY A 149 9.94 11.75 8.11
N PRO A 150 10.91 11.20 7.35
CA PRO A 150 11.73 11.96 6.40
C PRO A 150 11.01 12.28 5.08
N GLY A 151 9.77 11.83 4.91
CA GLY A 151 9.01 11.90 3.67
C GLY A 151 8.19 13.19 3.50
N THR A 152 7.30 13.18 2.52
CA THR A 152 6.50 14.34 2.14
C THR A 152 5.53 14.73 3.25
N ASP A 153 5.53 16.01 3.62
CA ASP A 153 4.75 16.59 4.73
C ASP A 153 4.86 15.80 6.05
N GLY A 154 6.07 15.33 6.39
CA GLY A 154 6.31 14.59 7.64
C GLY A 154 5.88 13.11 7.58
N GLY A 155 5.53 12.59 6.41
CA GLY A 155 5.18 11.18 6.23
C GLY A 155 6.38 10.23 6.35
N LEU A 156 6.09 8.94 6.53
CA LEU A 156 7.13 7.89 6.48
C LEU A 156 7.64 7.64 5.05
N THR A 157 6.88 8.08 4.05
CA THR A 157 7.15 7.89 2.62
C THR A 157 7.28 9.22 1.91
N THR A 158 8.17 9.29 0.93
CA THR A 158 8.26 10.43 -0.01
C THR A 158 7.38 10.13 -1.22
N ASP A 159 6.44 11.03 -1.52
CA ASP A 159 5.61 10.95 -2.72
C ASP A 159 6.49 11.08 -3.96
N HIS A 160 6.37 10.14 -4.90
CA HIS A 160 7.06 10.23 -6.18
C HIS A 160 6.26 11.12 -7.13
N LYS A 161 6.70 12.37 -7.28
CA LYS A 161 6.11 13.35 -8.21
C LYS A 161 7.10 13.64 -9.35
N PRO A 162 6.64 13.88 -10.59
CA PRO A 162 7.53 14.12 -11.73
C PRO A 162 8.47 15.32 -11.58
N ASP A 163 8.12 16.29 -10.73
CA ASP A 163 8.91 17.48 -10.42
C ASP A 163 9.88 17.28 -9.24
N HIS A 164 9.86 16.13 -8.56
CA HIS A 164 10.86 15.79 -7.56
C HIS A 164 12.23 15.64 -8.24
N PRO A 165 13.33 16.22 -7.70
CA PRO A 165 14.61 16.28 -8.41
C PRO A 165 15.13 14.94 -8.93
N SER A 166 15.06 13.88 -8.11
CA SER A 166 15.49 12.53 -8.53
C SER A 166 14.61 11.92 -9.61
N GLU A 167 13.30 12.23 -9.58
CA GLU A 167 12.35 11.70 -10.56
C GLU A 167 12.48 12.45 -11.88
N ALA A 168 12.65 13.77 -11.82
CA ALA A 168 12.93 14.62 -12.96
C ALA A 168 14.22 14.20 -13.67
N GLU A 169 15.30 13.90 -12.92
CA GLU A 169 16.56 13.39 -13.47
C GLU A 169 16.39 12.03 -14.17
N ARG A 170 15.59 11.11 -13.60
CA ARG A 170 15.34 9.80 -14.19
C ARG A 170 14.52 9.87 -15.50
N ILE A 171 13.63 10.85 -15.61
CA ILE A 171 12.70 11.00 -16.75
C ILE A 171 13.37 11.73 -17.93
N ALA A 172 14.34 12.60 -17.66
CA ALA A 172 15.05 13.40 -18.66
C ALA A 172 15.86 12.54 -19.65
#